data_AF-A0ABD3T4X8-F1
#
_entry.id   AF-A0ABD3T4X8-F1
#
_cell.length_a   1.000
_cell.length_b   1.000
_cell.length_c   1.000
_cell.angle_alpha   90.00
_cell.angle_beta   90.00
_cell.angle_gamma   90.00
#
_symmetry.space_group_name_H-M   'P 1'
#
loop_
_entity.id
_entity.type
_entity.pdbx_description
1 polymer ?
#
loop_
_entity_poly.entity_id
_entity_poly.type
_entity_poly.pdbx_seq_one_letter_code
_entity_poly.pdbx_strand_id
1 'polypeptide(L)'
;MDNSATNSEPLVVDLSIPFPTSREAEIAYGTLSVDAEPKRSSVKKTVVHKDNMLHIHFESNDARFLRVSVNTFFDHLGLVVQTMERFGPPRLK
;
A
#
# COMPACT_ATOMS: atom_id res chain seq x y z
N MET A 1 16.45 -35.13 -19.43
CA MET A 1 16.46 -33.65 -19.53
C MET A 1 15.48 -33.16 -18.48
N ASP A 2 16.02 -32.82 -17.32
CA ASP A 2 15.27 -32.31 -16.17
C ASP A 2 14.90 -30.86 -16.45
N ASN A 3 13.61 -30.61 -16.66
CA ASN A 3 13.07 -29.27 -16.89
C ASN A 3 12.40 -28.81 -15.58
N SER A 4 13.21 -28.70 -14.53
CA SER A 4 12.83 -28.07 -13.28
C SER A 4 12.64 -26.58 -13.54
N ALA A 5 11.40 -26.18 -13.84
CA ALA A 5 11.01 -24.78 -13.82
C ALA A 5 11.30 -24.23 -12.41
N THR A 6 12.34 -23.40 -12.29
CA THR A 6 12.67 -22.69 -11.06
C THR A 6 11.54 -21.68 -10.82
N ASN A 7 10.50 -22.12 -10.12
CA ASN A 7 9.44 -21.24 -9.66
C ASN A 7 10.01 -20.44 -8.49
N SER A 8 10.71 -19.33 -8.80
CA SER A 8 11.26 -18.44 -7.77
C SER A 8 10.09 -17.80 -7.02
N GLU A 9 10.07 -17.95 -5.69
CA GLU A 9 9.08 -17.27 -4.87
C GLU A 9 9.16 -15.75 -5.08
N PRO A 10 8.02 -15.06 -5.15
CA PRO A 10 7.99 -13.62 -5.34
C PRO A 10 8.58 -12.92 -4.11
N LEU A 11 9.22 -11.78 -4.35
CA LEU A 11 9.66 -10.89 -3.30
C LEU A 11 8.43 -10.18 -2.69
N VAL A 12 8.44 -10.02 -1.37
CA VAL A 12 7.32 -9.47 -0.61
C VAL A 12 7.78 -8.33 0.29
N VAL A 13 6.94 -7.30 0.40
CA VAL A 13 7.07 -6.24 1.41
C VAL A 13 5.71 -6.04 2.09
N ASP A 14 5.67 -6.24 3.40
CA ASP A 14 4.51 -5.99 4.23
C ASP A 14 4.70 -4.75 5.10
N LEU A 15 3.72 -3.84 5.07
CA LEU A 15 3.71 -2.62 5.86
C LEU A 15 2.50 -2.61 6.79
N SER A 16 2.69 -2.06 7.99
CA SER A 16 1.61 -1.79 8.95
C SER A 16 1.79 -0.38 9.49
N ILE A 17 0.82 0.49 9.23
CA ILE A 17 0.92 1.92 9.47
C ILE A 17 -0.20 2.34 10.43
N PRO A 18 0.15 2.74 11.66
CA PRO A 18 -0.85 3.19 12.63
C PRO A 18 -1.30 4.61 12.30
N PHE A 19 -2.61 4.84 12.45
CA PHE A 19 -3.23 6.16 12.45
C PHE A 19 -3.75 6.49 13.85
N PRO A 20 -3.92 7.78 14.21
CA PRO A 20 -4.41 8.17 15.53
C PRO A 20 -5.83 7.64 15.83
N THR A 21 -6.68 7.52 14.81
CA THR A 21 -8.04 7.00 14.93
C THR A 21 -8.40 6.01 13.83
N SER A 22 -9.40 5.16 14.09
CA SER A 22 -9.94 4.26 13.06
C SER A 22 -10.54 5.01 11.87
N ARG A 23 -11.16 6.17 12.12
CA ARG A 23 -11.72 7.02 11.06
C ARG A 23 -10.65 7.55 10.11
N GLU A 24 -9.48 7.91 10.65
CA GLU A 24 -8.35 8.36 9.84
C GLU A 24 -7.75 7.22 9.01
N ALA A 25 -7.61 6.02 9.59
CA ALA A 25 -7.20 4.83 8.85
C ALA A 25 -8.17 4.50 7.70
N GLU A 26 -9.49 4.60 7.93
CA GLU A 26 -10.53 4.42 6.91
C GLU A 26 -10.40 5.46 5.78
N ILE A 27 -10.15 6.73 6.11
CA ILE A 27 -9.96 7.81 5.12
C ILE A 27 -8.69 7.57 4.29
N ALA A 28 -7.59 7.21 4.94
CA ALA A 28 -6.34 6.91 4.26
C ALA A 28 -6.49 5.69 3.34
N TYR A 29 -7.13 4.62 3.83
CA TYR A 29 -7.50 3.45 3.02
C TYR A 29 -8.33 3.86 1.82
N GLY A 30 -9.41 4.62 2.02
CA GLY A 30 -10.29 5.07 0.95
C GLY A 30 -9.57 5.88 -0.11
N THR A 31 -8.56 6.66 0.26
CA THR A 31 -7.77 7.46 -0.68
C THR A 31 -6.71 6.63 -1.41
N LEU A 32 -5.98 5.77 -0.68
CA LEU A 32 -4.82 5.03 -1.19
C LEU A 32 -5.19 3.74 -1.94
N SER A 33 -6.41 3.25 -1.79
CA SER A 33 -6.88 2.01 -2.43
C SER A 33 -7.44 2.22 -3.85
N VAL A 34 -7.66 3.46 -4.28
CA VAL A 34 -8.29 3.77 -5.58
C VAL A 34 -7.34 3.56 -6.76
N ASP A 35 -6.02 3.58 -6.52
CA ASP A 35 -5.03 3.27 -7.55
C ASP A 35 -4.94 1.76 -7.77
N ALA A 36 -5.84 1.23 -8.60
CA ALA A 36 -5.63 -0.04 -9.25
C ALA A 36 -4.38 0.08 -10.12
N GLU A 37 -3.33 -0.64 -9.73
CA GLU A 37 -2.07 -0.60 -10.44
C GLU A 37 -2.32 -1.10 -11.89
N PRO A 38 -1.87 -0.35 -12.92
CA PRO A 38 -2.21 -0.68 -14.30
C PRO A 38 -1.77 -2.12 -14.59
N LYS A 39 -2.54 -2.91 -15.34
CA LYS A 39 -2.29 -4.37 -15.57
C LYS A 39 -0.87 -4.77 -16.04
N ARG A 40 -0.02 -3.79 -16.40
CA ARG A 40 1.40 -3.98 -16.73
C ARG A 40 2.35 -3.75 -15.54
N SER A 41 1.84 -3.40 -14.36
CA SER A 41 2.63 -3.29 -13.15
C SER A 41 3.06 -4.69 -12.76
N SER A 42 4.36 -4.87 -12.69
CA SER A 42 5.04 -6.04 -12.18
C SER A 42 4.88 -6.21 -10.66
N VAL A 43 4.13 -5.32 -10.00
CA VAL A 43 3.84 -5.35 -8.57
C VAL A 43 2.34 -5.56 -8.37
N LYS A 44 2.00 -6.49 -7.48
CA LYS A 44 0.67 -6.69 -6.93
C LYS A 44 0.64 -6.05 -5.55
N LYS A 45 -0.22 -5.04 -5.39
CA LYS A 45 -0.42 -4.29 -4.15
C LYS A 45 -1.82 -4.59 -3.59
N THR A 46 -1.90 -5.02 -2.34
CA THR A 46 -3.16 -5.19 -1.60
C THR A 46 -3.15 -4.27 -0.40
N VAL A 47 -4.21 -3.48 -0.23
CA VAL A 47 -4.38 -2.56 0.90
C VAL A 47 -5.60 -3.01 1.69
N VAL A 48 -5.50 -3.05 3.01
CA VAL A 48 -6.62 -3.38 3.93
C VAL A 48 -6.49 -2.47 5.15
N HIS A 49 -7.60 -2.02 5.72
CA HIS A 49 -7.59 -1.38 7.03
C HIS A 49 -8.28 -2.27 8.06
N LYS A 50 -7.80 -2.20 9.30
CA LYS A 50 -8.41 -2.81 10.47
C LYS A 50 -8.23 -1.87 11.65
N ASP A 51 -9.33 -1.48 12.30
CA ASP A 51 -9.31 -0.51 13.39
C ASP A 51 -8.57 0.78 12.96
N ASN A 52 -7.52 1.17 13.67
CA ASN A 52 -6.67 2.32 13.35
C ASN A 52 -5.38 1.95 12.59
N MET A 53 -5.32 0.75 12.00
CA MET A 53 -4.13 0.25 11.30
C MET A 53 -4.42 0.09 9.81
N LEU A 54 -3.50 0.58 8.98
CA LEU A 54 -3.48 0.34 7.54
C LEU A 54 -2.41 -0.71 7.21
N HIS A 55 -2.83 -1.82 6.61
CA HIS A 55 -1.99 -2.92 6.18
C HIS A 55 -1.82 -2.88 4.67
N ILE A 56 -0.58 -3.04 4.21
CA ILE A 56 -0.25 -3.06 2.79
C ILE A 56 0.67 -4.25 2.51
N HIS A 57 0.31 -5.02 1.49
CA HIS A 57 1.08 -6.14 1.01
C HIS A 57 1.50 -5.88 -0.44
N PHE A 58 2.80 -5.84 -0.70
CA PHE A 58 3.37 -5.76 -2.03
C PHE A 58 4.04 -7.08 -2.41
N GLU A 59 3.83 -7.52 -3.63
CA GLU A 59 4.38 -8.76 -4.18
C GLU A 59 4.93 -8.50 -5.59
N SER A 60 6.16 -8.91 -5.89
CA SER A 60 6.75 -8.80 -7.24
C SER A 60 7.86 -9.82 -7.46
N ASN A 61 8.10 -10.17 -8.72
CA ASN A 61 9.25 -10.99 -9.12
C ASN A 61 10.56 -10.17 -9.28
N ASP A 62 10.52 -8.85 -9.08
CA ASP A 62 11.67 -7.97 -9.29
C ASP A 62 11.75 -6.88 -8.22
N ALA A 63 12.87 -6.86 -7.50
CA ALA A 63 13.17 -5.92 -6.43
C ALA A 63 13.13 -4.45 -6.89
N ARG A 64 13.48 -4.16 -8.14
CA ARG A 64 13.42 -2.80 -8.69
C ARG A 64 12.00 -2.28 -8.69
N PHE A 65 11.05 -3.12 -9.10
CA PHE A 65 9.65 -2.73 -9.17
C PHE A 65 9.01 -2.60 -7.79
N LEU A 66 9.33 -3.51 -6.86
CA LEU A 66 8.94 -3.34 -5.45
C LEU A 66 9.43 -2.02 -4.88
N ARG A 67 10.72 -1.70 -5.05
CA ARG A 67 11.31 -0.46 -4.55
C ARG A 67 10.59 0.78 -5.09
N VAL A 68 10.26 0.78 -6.38
CA VAL A 68 9.53 1.90 -7.01
C VAL A 68 8.11 1.99 -6.44
N SER A 69 7.37 0.89 -6.39
CA SER A 69 5.98 0.88 -5.92
C SER A 69 5.86 1.26 -4.44
N VAL A 70 6.76 0.76 -3.58
CA VAL A 70 6.83 1.13 -2.16
C VAL A 70 7.15 2.61 -1.98
N ASN A 71 8.12 3.15 -2.72
CA ASN A 71 8.45 4.58 -2.64
C ASN A 71 7.28 5.46 -3.08
N THR A 72 6.66 5.15 -4.22
CA THR A 72 5.48 5.90 -4.70
C THR A 72 4.32 5.83 -3.71
N PHE A 73 4.12 4.68 -3.06
CA PHE A 73 3.13 4.57 -1.99
C PHE A 73 3.41 5.51 -0.82
N PHE A 74 4.67 5.62 -0.38
CA PHE A 74 5.04 6.56 0.69
C PHE A 74 4.89 8.02 0.28
N ASP A 75 5.17 8.38 -0.97
CA ASP A 75 4.91 9.72 -1.48
C ASP A 75 3.41 10.06 -1.41
N HIS A 76 2.55 9.14 -1.86
CA HIS A 76 1.09 9.30 -1.80
C HIS A 76 0.59 9.35 -0.34
N LEU A 77 1.09 8.48 0.53
CA LEU A 77 0.77 8.48 1.95
C LEU A 77 1.15 9.82 2.60
N GLY A 78 2.34 10.36 2.27
CA GLY A 78 2.78 11.65 2.77
C GLY A 78 1.81 12.78 2.38
N LEU A 79 1.31 12.78 1.15
CA LEU A 79 0.29 13.73 0.71
C LEU A 79 -1.03 13.55 1.47
N VAL A 80 -1.47 12.32 1.69
CA VAL A 80 -2.70 12.02 2.45
C VAL A 80 -2.57 12.52 3.89
N VAL A 81 -1.47 12.21 4.57
CA VAL A 81 -1.23 12.65 5.96
C VAL A 81 -1.18 14.19 6.04
N GLN A 82 -0.43 14.86 5.17
CA GLN A 82 -0.39 16.32 5.10
C GLN A 82 -1.78 16.94 4.85
N THR A 83 -2.59 16.30 4.01
CA THR A 83 -3.97 16.75 3.75
C THR A 83 -4.84 16.61 4.99
N MET A 84 -4.73 15.50 5.71
CA MET A 84 -5.48 15.25 6.94
C MET A 84 -5.06 16.19 8.06
N GLU A 85 -3.77 16.49 8.20
CA GLU A 85 -3.27 17.49 9.16
C GLU A 85 -3.77 18.90 8.82
N ARG A 86 -3.77 19.28 7.54
CA ARG A 86 -4.13 20.63 7.11
C ARG A 86 -5.64 20.91 7.14
N PHE A 87 -6.47 19.89 6.89
CA PHE A 87 -7.92 20.04 6.71
C PHE A 87 -8.76 19.21 7.68
N GLY A 88 -8.14 18.52 8.63
CA GLY A 88 -8.81 17.77 9.70
C GLY A 88 -9.22 18.64 10.90
N PRO A 89 -9.78 18.02 11.96
CA PRO A 89 -10.07 16.59 12.11
C PRO A 89 -11.29 16.14 11.28
N PRO A 90 -11.42 14.83 10.97
CA PRO A 90 -12.58 14.31 10.25
C PRO A 90 -13.89 14.63 10.99
N ARG A 91 -14.91 15.04 10.26
CA ARG A 91 -16.27 15.14 10.84
C ARG A 91 -16.73 13.76 11.28
N LEU A 92 -17.28 13.67 12.49
CA LEU A 92 -17.91 12.46 13.00
C LEU A 92 -19.08 12.10 12.06
N LYS A 93 -19.10 10.85 11.58
CA LYS A 93 -20.23 10.29 10.83
C LYS A 93 -21.30 9.82 11.80
#